data_AF-A0A8B7IRN7-F1
#
_entry.id   AF-A0A8B7IRN7-F1
#
_cell.length_a   1.000
_cell.length_b   1.000
_cell.length_c   1.000
_cell.angle_alpha   90.00
_cell.angle_beta   90.00
_cell.angle_gamma   90.00
#
_symmetry.space_group_name_H-M   'P 1'
#
loop_
_entity.id
_entity.type
_entity.pdbx_description
1 polymer ?
#
loop_
_entity_poly.entity_id
_entity_poly.type
_entity_poly.pdbx_seq_one_letter_code
_entity_poly.pdbx_strand_id
1 'polypeptide(L)'
;MLGGMGYFHGRSIVQSAHTEQPVPYPEGSLFTAVPSRSFFPRGFLWDEGFHQLLLARWDPALSREVIAHWLDLMNAEGWIPREQILDDEARAKVPPEFVVQHSENANPPTLFLALQQLLGAAPLPYLQRLFPRLRTCSSSTPRR
;
A
#
# COMPACT_ATOMS: atom_id res chain seq x y z
N MET A 1 6.03 15.08 5.10
CA MET A 1 6.95 14.08 5.72
C MET A 1 6.94 14.23 7.24
N LEU A 2 6.99 13.11 7.97
CA LEU A 2 6.56 12.89 9.37
C LEU A 2 5.17 13.43 9.74
N GLY A 3 4.95 14.75 9.70
CA GLY A 3 3.64 15.36 9.97
C GLY A 3 2.54 15.06 8.94
N GLY A 4 2.84 14.25 7.92
CA GLY A 4 1.88 13.72 6.96
C GLY A 4 1.63 12.22 7.12
N MET A 5 2.14 11.58 8.17
CA MET A 5 1.78 10.20 8.47
C MET A 5 0.39 10.15 9.10
N GLY A 6 -0.38 9.13 8.74
CA GLY A 6 -1.74 8.94 9.20
C GLY A 6 -2.10 7.47 9.34
N TYR A 7 -3.14 7.20 10.12
CA TYR A 7 -3.78 5.89 10.26
C TYR A 7 -5.17 5.97 9.65
N PHE A 8 -5.46 5.10 8.70
CA PHE A 8 -6.70 5.03 7.95
C PHE A 8 -7.33 3.66 8.15
N HIS A 9 -8.65 3.58 8.21
CA HIS A 9 -9.39 2.32 8.41
C HIS A 9 -10.67 2.29 7.61
N GLY A 10 -10.93 1.19 6.92
CA GLY A 10 -12.18 0.97 6.20
C GLY A 10 -12.00 0.07 4.98
N ARG A 11 -12.76 0.33 3.91
CA ARG A 11 -12.87 -0.57 2.75
C ARG A 11 -12.61 0.17 1.45
N SER A 12 -11.67 -0.33 0.66
CA SER A 12 -11.56 0.08 -0.75
C SER A 12 -12.73 -0.46 -1.56
N ILE A 13 -13.07 0.22 -2.65
CA ILE A 13 -14.00 -0.29 -3.66
C ILE A 13 -13.17 -0.84 -4.81
N VAL A 14 -13.36 -2.11 -5.15
CA VAL A 14 -12.51 -2.82 -6.12
C VAL A 14 -13.35 -3.46 -7.20
N GLN A 15 -12.87 -3.38 -8.44
CA GLN A 15 -13.41 -4.13 -9.57
C GLN A 15 -12.30 -5.03 -10.14
N SER A 16 -12.59 -6.32 -10.26
CA SER A 16 -11.69 -7.31 -10.85
C SER A 16 -12.34 -8.03 -12.03
N ALA A 17 -11.55 -8.81 -12.76
CA ALA A 17 -12.04 -9.69 -13.82
C ALA A 17 -13.04 -10.77 -13.31
N HIS A 18 -13.13 -10.98 -12.00
CA HIS A 18 -14.02 -11.95 -11.36
C HIS A 18 -15.34 -11.34 -10.85
N THR A 19 -15.52 -10.02 -10.99
CA THR A 19 -16.68 -9.30 -10.44
C THR A 19 -17.38 -8.50 -11.54
N GLU A 20 -18.70 -8.68 -11.67
CA GLU A 20 -19.50 -7.93 -12.66
C GLU A 20 -19.60 -6.43 -12.34
N GLN A 21 -19.59 -6.08 -11.05
CA GLN A 21 -19.71 -4.71 -10.55
C GLN A 21 -18.64 -4.43 -9.49
N PRO A 22 -18.29 -3.16 -9.22
CA PRO A 22 -17.40 -2.81 -8.12
C PRO A 22 -17.94 -3.31 -6.79
N VAL A 23 -17.11 -4.02 -6.03
CA VAL A 23 -17.47 -4.60 -4.73
C VAL A 23 -16.62 -4.00 -3.60
N PRO A 24 -17.15 -3.94 -2.37
CA PRO A 24 -16.33 -3.64 -1.20
C PRO A 24 -15.24 -4.68 -1.01
N TYR A 25 -14.00 -4.23 -0.94
CA TYR A 25 -12.86 -5.05 -0.55
C TYR A 25 -12.91 -5.36 0.95
N PRO A 26 -12.22 -6.42 1.43
CA PRO A 26 -12.09 -6.66 2.87
C PRO A 26 -11.63 -5.41 3.62
N GLU A 27 -12.17 -5.25 4.81
CA GLU A 27 -11.84 -4.14 5.69
C GLU A 27 -10.40 -4.25 6.17
N GLY A 28 -9.69 -3.12 6.16
CA GLY A 28 -8.28 -3.08 6.49
C GLY A 28 -7.84 -1.73 7.03
N SER A 29 -6.66 -1.74 7.63
CA SER A 29 -6.03 -0.56 8.22
C SER A 29 -4.72 -0.26 7.52
N LEU A 30 -4.47 1.03 7.31
CA LEU A 30 -3.24 1.52 6.72
C LEU A 30 -2.61 2.59 7.59
N PHE A 31 -1.42 2.31 8.09
CA PHE A 31 -0.52 3.32 8.63
C PHE A 31 0.51 3.71 7.57
N THR A 32 0.49 4.95 7.10
CA THR A 32 1.27 5.38 5.92
C THR A 32 1.59 6.86 5.93
N ALA A 33 2.63 7.26 5.19
CA ALA A 33 2.78 8.65 4.79
C ALA A 33 1.82 9.01 3.65
N VAL A 34 1.48 10.28 3.53
CA VAL A 34 0.66 10.80 2.42
C VAL A 34 1.44 11.83 1.60
N PRO A 35 1.24 11.90 0.25
CA PRO A 35 1.98 12.83 -0.61
C PRO A 35 1.71 14.30 -0.27
N SER A 36 0.47 14.64 0.07
CA SER A 36 0.07 15.99 0.45
C SER A 36 -1.13 15.96 1.38
N ARG A 37 -1.02 16.61 2.55
CA ARG A 37 -2.12 16.70 3.51
C ARG A 37 -3.34 17.44 2.94
N SER A 38 -3.11 18.39 2.04
CA SER A 38 -4.17 19.24 1.49
C SER A 38 -4.84 18.61 0.27
N PHE A 39 -4.05 18.00 -0.61
CA PHE A 39 -4.55 17.51 -1.91
C PHE A 39 -4.72 15.99 -1.96
N PHE A 40 -3.89 15.25 -1.23
CA PHE A 40 -3.79 13.80 -1.31
C PHE A 40 -3.65 13.17 0.09
N PRO A 41 -4.63 13.34 1.01
CA PRO A 41 -4.51 12.87 2.39
C PRO A 41 -4.84 11.37 2.51
N ARG A 42 -4.21 10.53 1.67
CA ARG A 42 -4.41 9.09 1.61
C ARG A 42 -3.15 8.38 1.14
N GLY A 43 -3.11 7.05 1.31
CA GLY A 43 -1.98 6.23 0.86
C GLY A 43 -1.94 6.08 -0.66
N PHE A 44 -0.74 6.24 -1.23
CA PHE A 44 -0.44 5.93 -2.62
C PHE A 44 0.72 4.94 -2.69
N LEU A 45 0.49 3.79 -3.33
CA LEU A 45 1.41 2.66 -3.27
C LEU A 45 2.81 3.00 -3.82
N TRP A 46 2.86 3.69 -4.95
CA TRP A 46 4.14 4.01 -5.61
C TRP A 46 4.86 5.19 -4.95
N ASP A 47 4.15 6.19 -4.43
CA ASP A 47 4.74 7.28 -3.63
C ASP A 47 5.38 6.74 -2.35
N GLU A 48 4.76 5.74 -1.73
CA GLU A 48 5.20 5.26 -0.42
C GLU A 48 6.62 4.71 -0.43
N GLY A 49 7.03 4.01 -1.49
CA GLY A 49 8.41 3.55 -1.60
C GLY A 49 9.42 4.69 -1.48
N PHE A 50 9.14 5.85 -2.08
CA PHE A 50 10.00 7.03 -1.98
C PHE A 50 9.94 7.68 -0.60
N HIS A 51 8.76 7.70 0.04
CA HIS A 51 8.67 8.13 1.44
C HIS A 51 9.58 7.26 2.33
N GLN A 52 9.52 5.94 2.17
CA GLN A 52 10.24 5.02 3.02
C GLN A 52 11.76 5.07 2.81
N LEU A 53 12.27 5.51 1.65
CA LEU A 53 13.72 5.77 1.48
C LEU A 53 14.25 6.81 2.48
N LEU A 54 13.44 7.82 2.83
CA LEU A 54 13.80 8.83 3.82
C LEU A 54 13.49 8.38 5.25
N LEU A 55 12.28 7.86 5.50
CA LEU A 55 11.87 7.42 6.84
C LEU A 55 12.77 6.30 7.36
N ALA A 56 13.19 5.37 6.50
CA ALA A 56 14.05 4.27 6.91
C ALA A 56 15.45 4.72 7.35
N ARG A 57 15.89 5.94 6.99
CA ARG A 57 17.15 6.52 7.49
C ARG A 57 17.00 7.13 8.88
N TRP A 58 15.79 7.53 9.24
CA TRP A 58 15.47 8.16 10.52
C TRP A 58 14.99 7.12 11.55
N ASP A 59 14.01 6.31 11.18
CA ASP A 59 13.47 5.22 12.00
C ASP A 59 13.18 3.97 11.15
N PRO A 60 14.13 3.02 11.08
CA PRO A 60 13.94 1.75 10.36
C PRO A 60 12.81 0.88 10.93
N ALA A 61 12.46 1.00 12.20
CA ALA A 61 11.40 0.21 12.80
C ALA A 61 10.04 0.69 12.32
N LEU A 62 9.83 2.02 12.35
CA LEU A 62 8.63 2.65 11.81
C LEU A 62 8.43 2.31 10.33
N SER A 63 9.48 2.38 9.51
CA SER A 63 9.39 2.02 8.09
C SER A 63 8.99 0.57 7.86
N ARG A 64 9.47 -0.36 8.70
CA ARG A 64 9.04 -1.76 8.64
C ARG A 64 7.58 -1.93 8.99
N GLU A 65 7.06 -1.19 9.97
CA GLU A 65 5.63 -1.21 10.31
C GLU A 65 4.77 -0.71 9.16
N VAL A 66 5.15 0.41 8.53
CA VAL A 66 4.44 0.96 7.36
C VAL A 66 4.42 -0.04 6.20
N ILE A 67 5.57 -0.64 5.86
CA ILE A 67 5.64 -1.63 4.78
C ILE A 67 4.79 -2.87 5.09
N ALA A 68 4.76 -3.32 6.36
CA ALA A 68 3.90 -4.43 6.77
C ALA A 68 2.42 -4.09 6.57
N HIS A 69 1.97 -2.90 6.99
CA HIS A 69 0.61 -2.42 6.76
C HIS A 69 0.22 -2.40 5.28
N TRP A 70 1.10 -1.94 4.39
CA TRP A 70 0.85 -1.97 2.95
C TRP A 70 0.69 -3.39 2.40
N LEU A 71 1.51 -4.32 2.88
CA LEU A 71 1.47 -5.71 2.43
C LEU A 71 0.27 -6.48 3.02
N ASP A 72 -0.30 -6.03 4.14
CA ASP A 72 -1.54 -6.59 4.70
C ASP A 72 -2.79 -6.27 3.86
N LEU A 73 -2.73 -5.28 2.97
CA LEU A 73 -3.81 -4.92 2.05
C LEU A 73 -3.80 -5.73 0.74
N MET A 74 -2.88 -6.68 0.61
CA MET A 74 -2.71 -7.53 -0.57
C MET A 74 -3.79 -8.61 -0.64
N ASN A 75 -4.40 -8.84 -1.81
CA ASN A 75 -5.26 -10.01 -2.02
C ASN A 75 -4.47 -11.30 -2.21
N ALA A 76 -5.20 -12.41 -2.35
CA ALA A 76 -4.67 -13.72 -2.67
C ALA A 76 -3.86 -13.74 -3.98
N GLU A 77 -4.16 -12.85 -4.93
CA GLU A 77 -3.47 -12.73 -6.22
C GLU A 77 -2.21 -11.86 -6.14
N GLY A 78 -1.85 -11.31 -4.97
CA GLY A 78 -0.64 -10.49 -4.83
C GLY A 78 -0.78 -9.04 -5.29
N TRP A 79 -2.00 -8.58 -5.53
CA TRP A 79 -2.33 -7.22 -5.92
C TRP A 79 -2.69 -6.37 -4.70
N ILE A 80 -2.29 -5.10 -4.74
CA ILE A 80 -2.59 -4.09 -3.73
C ILE A 80 -3.23 -2.89 -4.45
N PRO A 81 -4.36 -2.35 -3.97
CA PRO A 81 -4.92 -1.13 -4.53
C PRO A 81 -3.90 0.02 -4.54
N ARG A 82 -3.78 0.71 -5.67
CA ARG A 82 -2.77 1.78 -5.83
C ARG A 82 -3.05 3.00 -4.98
N GLU A 83 -4.32 3.34 -4.80
CA GLU A 83 -4.81 4.43 -3.97
C GLU A 83 -5.69 3.86 -2.88
N GLN A 84 -5.39 4.21 -1.63
CA GLN A 84 -6.02 3.63 -0.45
C GLN A 84 -7.09 4.59 0.08
N ILE A 85 -8.31 4.43 -0.46
CA ILE A 85 -9.48 5.26 -0.16
C ILE A 85 -10.39 4.47 0.79
N LEU A 86 -10.02 4.46 2.07
CA LEU A 86 -10.57 3.50 3.04
C LEU A 86 -11.81 4.03 3.78
N ASP A 87 -11.80 5.29 4.19
CA ASP A 87 -12.84 5.92 4.99
C ASP A 87 -13.65 6.96 4.20
N ASP A 88 -14.73 7.44 4.82
CA ASP A 88 -15.61 8.44 4.21
C ASP A 88 -14.93 9.80 4.02
N GLU A 89 -13.95 10.14 4.87
CA GLU A 89 -13.18 11.38 4.72
C GLU A 89 -12.32 11.36 3.45
N ALA A 90 -11.62 10.25 3.19
CA ALA A 90 -10.86 10.06 1.97
C ALA A 90 -11.76 10.07 0.74
N ARG A 91 -12.93 9.41 0.80
CA ARG A 91 -13.92 9.37 -0.30
C ARG A 91 -14.46 10.75 -0.64
N ALA A 92 -14.75 11.58 0.36
CA ALA A 92 -15.26 12.94 0.15
C ALA A 92 -14.28 13.86 -0.62
N LYS A 93 -12.99 13.50 -0.66
CA LYS A 93 -11.92 14.25 -1.34
C LYS A 93 -11.51 13.64 -2.69
N VAL A 94 -12.22 12.61 -3.15
CA VAL A 94 -11.91 11.91 -4.40
C VAL A 94 -13.12 11.96 -5.34
N PRO A 95 -12.97 12.42 -6.59
CA PRO A 95 -14.04 12.33 -7.58
C PRO A 95 -14.55 10.88 -7.72
N PRO A 96 -15.87 10.63 -7.83
CA PRO A 96 -16.44 9.28 -7.82
C PRO A 96 -15.81 8.31 -8.82
N GLU A 97 -15.42 8.81 -9.99
CA GLU A 97 -14.77 8.06 -11.06
C GLU A 97 -13.39 7.49 -10.69
N PHE A 98 -12.72 8.04 -9.67
CA PHE A 98 -11.41 7.58 -9.19
C PHE A 98 -11.47 6.73 -7.92
N VAL A 99 -12.67 6.55 -7.33
CA VAL A 99 -12.85 5.75 -6.11
C VAL A 99 -12.60 4.26 -6.39
N VAL A 100 -13.11 3.75 -7.51
CA VAL A 100 -12.99 2.33 -7.87
C VAL A 100 -11.54 2.00 -8.27
N GLN A 101 -10.99 0.99 -7.61
CA GLN A 101 -9.67 0.46 -7.89
C GLN A 101 -9.80 -0.79 -8.78
N HIS A 102 -9.12 -0.80 -9.92
CA HIS A 102 -9.17 -1.91 -10.87
C HIS A 102 -8.00 -2.86 -10.64
N SER A 103 -8.27 -4.15 -10.42
CA SER A 103 -7.22 -5.14 -10.11
C SER A 103 -6.29 -5.46 -11.28
N GLU A 104 -6.71 -5.14 -12.51
CA GLU A 104 -5.89 -5.27 -13.73
C GLU A 104 -4.79 -4.19 -13.80
N ASN A 105 -4.95 -3.09 -13.05
CA ASN A 105 -4.00 -1.99 -13.03
C ASN A 105 -2.92 -2.23 -11.97
N ALA A 106 -1.70 -2.50 -12.42
CA ALA A 106 -0.52 -2.55 -11.57
C ALA A 106 0.01 -1.15 -11.23
N ASN A 107 0.98 -1.07 -10.32
CA ASN A 107 1.72 0.15 -9.99
C ASN A 107 3.22 -0.16 -9.87
N PRO A 108 4.11 0.82 -10.11
CA PRO A 108 5.54 0.64 -9.93
C PRO A 108 5.86 0.09 -8.51
N PRO A 109 6.68 -0.98 -8.38
CA PRO A 109 6.90 -1.67 -7.12
C PRO A 109 7.95 -0.95 -6.24
N THR A 110 7.74 0.34 -5.97
CA THR A 110 8.72 1.21 -5.29
C THR A 110 8.97 0.80 -3.83
N LEU A 111 8.03 0.11 -3.18
CA LEU A 111 8.24 -0.48 -1.84
C LEU A 111 9.46 -1.41 -1.80
N PHE A 112 9.81 -2.06 -2.93
CA PHE A 112 11.00 -2.91 -3.00
C PHE A 112 12.30 -2.10 -2.88
N LEU A 113 12.32 -0.84 -3.30
CA LEU A 113 13.48 0.05 -3.13
C LEU A 113 13.75 0.29 -1.64
N ALA A 114 12.71 0.59 -0.87
CA ALA A 114 12.81 0.79 0.57
C ALA A 114 13.13 -0.53 1.31
N LEU A 115 12.54 -1.65 0.87
CA LEU A 115 12.86 -2.96 1.42
C LEU A 115 14.34 -3.31 1.25
N GLN A 116 14.91 -3.07 0.06
CA GLN A 116 16.33 -3.31 -0.19
C GLN A 116 17.24 -2.57 0.81
N GLN A 117 16.92 -1.31 1.13
CA GLN A 117 17.62 -0.52 2.13
C GLN A 117 17.48 -1.12 3.55
N LEU A 118 16.32 -1.70 3.87
CA LEU A 118 16.01 -2.24 5.19
C LEU A 118 16.53 -3.67 5.42
N LEU A 119 16.78 -4.44 4.36
CA LEU A 119 17.11 -5.88 4.43
C LEU A 119 18.27 -6.18 5.38
N GLY A 120 19.35 -5.40 5.31
CA GLY A 120 20.57 -5.66 6.10
C GLY A 120 20.39 -5.55 7.61
N ALA A 121 19.39 -4.79 8.07
CA ALA A 121 19.11 -4.55 9.49
C ALA A 121 17.75 -5.11 9.94
N ALA A 122 17.04 -5.82 9.05
CA ALA A 122 15.72 -6.35 9.34
C ALA A 122 15.81 -7.60 10.24
N PRO A 123 15.05 -7.67 11.35
CA PRO A 123 15.00 -8.87 12.17
C PRO A 123 14.47 -10.07 11.39
N LEU A 124 15.04 -11.26 11.59
CA LEU A 124 14.61 -12.49 10.92
C LEU A 124 13.10 -12.78 11.09
N PRO A 125 12.47 -12.62 12.28
CA PRO A 125 11.03 -12.83 12.43
C PRO A 125 10.16 -11.87 11.61
N TYR A 126 10.67 -10.67 11.31
CA TYR A 126 9.98 -9.75 10.40
C TYR A 126 10.06 -10.28 8.96
N LEU A 127 11.25 -10.66 8.50
CA LEU A 127 11.46 -11.19 7.15
C LEU A 127 10.66 -12.47 6.90
N GLN A 128 10.61 -13.39 7.87
CA GLN A 128 9.83 -14.62 7.77
C GLN A 128 8.32 -14.37 7.60
N ARG A 129 7.78 -13.38 8.30
CA ARG A 129 6.37 -12.98 8.17
C ARG A 129 6.07 -12.28 6.84
N LEU A 130 7.04 -11.52 6.32
CA LEU A 130 6.90 -10.74 5.11
C LEU A 130 7.03 -11.57 3.83
N PHE A 131 7.95 -12.54 3.85
CA PHE A 131 8.39 -13.27 2.67
C PHE A 131 7.27 -13.94 1.87
N PRO A 132 6.25 -14.59 2.48
CA PRO A 132 5.14 -15.17 1.71
C PRO A 132 4.41 -14.14 0.84
N ARG A 133 4.16 -12.93 1.38
CA ARG A 133 3.47 -11.84 0.65
C ARG A 133 4.33 -11.29 -0.48
N LEU A 134 5.63 -11.09 -0.22
CA LEU A 134 6.57 -10.63 -1.25
C LEU A 134 6.70 -11.63 -2.41
N ARG A 135 6.69 -12.92 -2.12
CA ARG A 135 6.69 -13.98 -3.13
C ARG A 135 5.42 -13.95 -3.98
N THR A 136 4.24 -13.74 -3.39
CA THR A 136 2.99 -13.61 -4.14
C THR A 136 3.00 -12.38 -5.04
N CYS A 137 3.36 -11.21 -4.50
CA CYS A 137 3.42 -9.95 -5.24
C CYS A 137 4.40 -9.97 -6.42
N SER A 138 5.57 -10.59 -6.25
CA SER A 138 6.54 -10.73 -7.35
C SER A 138 6.08 -11.70 -8.45
N SER A 139 5.22 -12.66 -8.12
CA SER A 139 4.68 -13.62 -9.10
C SER A 139 3.50 -13.11 -9.91
N SER A 140 2.82 -12.07 -9.43
CA SER A 140 1.63 -11.49 -10.09
C SER A 140 1.96 -10.41 -11.13
N THR A 141 3.21 -9.94 -11.17
CA THR A 141 3.66 -9.03 -12.23
C THR A 141 3.83 -9.82 -13.53
N PRO A 142 3.12 -9.49 -14.62
CA PRO A 142 3.31 -10.15 -15.90
C PRO A 142 4.77 -10.04 -16.31
N ARG A 143 5.45 -11.18 -16.46
CA ARG A 143 6.74 -11.22 -17.15
C ARG A 143 6.44 -10.84 -18.60
N ARG A 144 6.84 -9.63 -18.97
CA ARG A 144 6.87 -9.22 -20.38
C ARG A 144 7.84 -10.10 -21.16
#